data_AF-A0A090L9G6-F1
#
_entry.id   AF-A0A090L9G6-F1
#
_cell.length_a   1.000
_cell.length_b   1.000
_cell.length_c   1.000
_cell.angle_alpha   90.00
_cell.angle_beta   90.00
_cell.angle_gamma   90.00
#
_symmetry.space_group_name_H-M   'P 1'
#
loop_
_entity.id
_entity.type
_entity.pdbx_description
1 polymer ?
#
loop_
_entity_poly.entity_id
_entity_poly.type
_entity_poly.pdbx_seq_one_letter_code
_entity_poly.pdbx_strand_id
1 'polypeptide(L)'
;MKSFIGVILLSYVFLLIYSKHIVGSYDYEQHDTNNETAYKAANFCLEYYNKQNNESYILTKVEFAINETFAPNSYINLYFNGKKTNSNKEVEFQAIYQPRKNREPKCNIVLIDTSGVT
;
A
#
# COMPACT_ATOMS: atom_id res chain seq x y z
N MET A 1 -28.85 17.26 43.00
CA MET A 1 -28.31 17.32 41.63
C MET A 1 -26.80 17.62 41.52
N LYS A 2 -26.01 17.60 42.62
CA LYS A 2 -24.53 17.73 42.54
C LYS A 2 -23.79 16.39 42.43
N SER A 3 -24.36 15.30 42.95
CA SER A 3 -23.74 13.95 42.87
C SER A 3 -23.79 13.29 41.50
N PHE A 4 -24.77 13.63 40.65
CA PHE A 4 -24.89 13.02 39.31
C PHE A 4 -23.81 13.49 38.34
N ILE A 5 -23.28 14.70 38.52
CA ILE A 5 -22.25 15.28 37.64
C ILE A 5 -20.90 14.57 37.85
N GLY A 6 -20.59 14.12 39.06
CA GLY A 6 -19.34 13.41 39.37
C GLY A 6 -19.24 12.03 38.72
N VAL A 7 -20.37 11.30 38.61
CA VAL A 7 -20.41 9.97 37.97
C VAL A 7 -20.19 10.07 36.46
N ILE A 8 -20.76 11.10 35.82
CA ILE A 8 -20.56 11.35 34.38
C ILE A 8 -19.08 11.66 34.09
N LEU A 9 -18.46 12.53 34.90
CA LEU A 9 -17.04 12.86 34.75
C LEU A 9 -16.11 11.66 34.91
N LEU A 10 -16.37 10.78 35.88
CA LEU A 10 -15.60 9.54 36.08
C LEU A 10 -15.74 8.57 34.90
N SER A 11 -16.96 8.41 34.36
CA SER A 11 -17.18 7.56 33.19
C SER A 11 -16.45 8.06 31.93
N TYR A 12 -16.35 9.37 31.73
CA TYR A 12 -15.58 9.97 30.63
C TYR A 12 -14.07 9.76 30.77
N VAL A 13 -13.53 9.82 31.99
CA VAL A 13 -12.10 9.55 32.23
C VAL A 13 -11.76 8.09 31.95
N PHE A 14 -12.61 7.14 32.34
CA PHE A 14 -12.43 5.73 32.00
C PHE A 14 -12.50 5.47 30.49
N LEU A 15 -13.42 6.14 29.78
CA LEU A 15 -13.49 6.09 28.31
C LEU A 15 -12.21 6.61 27.63
N LEU A 16 -11.63 7.70 28.14
CA LEU A 16 -10.38 8.26 27.61
C LEU A 16 -9.14 7.41 27.90
N ILE A 17 -9.12 6.70 29.04
CA ILE A 17 -8.04 5.74 29.34
C ILE A 17 -8.17 4.51 28.44
N TYR A 18 -9.39 4.00 28.24
CA TYR A 18 -9.64 2.90 27.30
C TYR A 18 -9.30 3.29 25.85
N SER A 19 -9.62 4.51 25.42
CA SER A 19 -9.28 4.97 24.07
C SER A 19 -7.77 5.08 23.84
N LYS A 20 -6.99 5.49 24.85
CA LYS A 20 -5.53 5.47 24.76
C LYS A 20 -4.95 4.05 24.71
N HIS A 21 -5.57 3.08 25.39
CA HIS A 21 -5.16 1.68 25.33
C HIS A 21 -5.53 1.00 24.01
N ILE A 22 -6.58 1.46 23.32
CA ILE A 22 -6.98 0.97 21.98
C ILE A 22 -6.10 1.53 20.86
N VAL A 23 -5.38 2.64 21.10
CA VAL A 23 -4.41 3.19 20.12
C VAL A 23 -3.05 2.47 20.19
N GLY A 24 -2.87 1.54 21.13
CA GLY A 24 -1.72 0.64 21.19
C GLY A 24 -1.97 -0.64 20.39
N SER A 25 -1.19 -0.82 19.33
CA SER A 25 -1.03 -2.07 18.56
C SER A 25 -2.29 -2.64 17.89
N TYR A 26 -2.76 -2.01 16.82
CA TYR A 26 -3.09 -2.84 15.65
C TYR A 26 -1.75 -3.26 15.05
N ASP A 27 -1.20 -4.34 15.59
CA ASP A 27 -0.19 -5.13 14.91
C ASP A 27 -0.93 -5.74 13.71
N TYR A 28 -0.95 -5.03 12.58
CA TYR A 28 -1.38 -5.62 11.32
C TYR A 28 -0.39 -6.75 11.08
N GLU A 29 -0.77 -7.98 11.46
CA GLU A 29 0.05 -9.17 11.31
C GLU A 29 0.72 -9.12 9.93
N GLN A 30 2.04 -9.14 9.95
CA GLN A 30 2.97 -8.82 8.86
C GLN A 30 2.59 -9.44 7.51
N HIS A 31 1.72 -8.77 6.78
CA HIS A 31 1.50 -9.03 5.35
C HIS A 31 2.56 -8.34 4.47
N ASP A 32 3.51 -7.64 5.08
CA ASP A 32 4.62 -6.98 4.37
C ASP A 32 5.33 -7.99 3.46
N THR A 33 5.38 -7.63 2.19
CA THR A 33 6.10 -8.42 1.21
C THR A 33 7.58 -8.18 1.41
N ASN A 34 8.37 -9.24 1.42
CA ASN A 34 9.83 -9.10 1.48
C ASN A 34 10.35 -8.21 0.34
N ASN A 35 11.40 -7.45 0.62
CA ASN A 35 11.87 -6.39 -0.27
C ASN A 35 12.23 -6.90 -1.68
N GLU A 36 12.89 -8.06 -1.78
CA GLU A 36 13.26 -8.63 -3.07
C GLU A 36 12.03 -8.97 -3.93
N THR A 37 11.01 -9.57 -3.32
CA THR A 37 9.76 -9.91 -4.01
C THR A 37 8.98 -8.66 -4.39
N ALA A 38 8.95 -7.65 -3.52
CA ALA A 38 8.31 -6.37 -3.77
C ALA A 38 8.91 -5.67 -5.00
N TYR A 39 10.24 -5.54 -5.08
CA TYR A 39 10.90 -4.92 -6.23
C TYR A 39 10.75 -5.73 -7.52
N LYS A 40 10.78 -7.07 -7.45
CA LYS A 40 10.50 -7.91 -8.63
C LYS A 40 9.08 -7.72 -9.14
N ALA A 41 8.10 -7.72 -8.25
CA ALA A 41 6.69 -7.53 -8.60
C ALA A 41 6.44 -6.12 -9.17
N ALA A 42 7.00 -5.08 -8.56
CA ALA A 42 6.91 -3.70 -9.03
C ALA A 42 7.55 -3.51 -10.42
N ASN A 43 8.75 -4.04 -10.65
CA ASN A 43 9.39 -4.00 -11.96
C ASN A 43 8.56 -4.70 -13.03
N PHE A 44 8.07 -5.91 -12.75
CA PHE A 44 7.19 -6.63 -13.68
C PHE A 44 5.94 -5.80 -14.04
N CYS A 45 5.29 -5.20 -13.03
CA CYS A 45 4.14 -4.35 -13.24
C CYS A 45 4.44 -3.10 -14.07
N LEU A 46 5.59 -2.45 -13.82
CA LEU A 46 6.01 -1.27 -14.57
C LEU A 46 6.36 -1.60 -16.03
N GLU A 47 7.06 -2.70 -16.27
CA GLU A 47 7.35 -3.20 -17.62
C GLU A 47 6.05 -3.53 -18.38
N TYR A 48 5.09 -4.14 -17.68
CA TYR A 48 3.77 -4.39 -18.24
C TYR A 48 3.07 -3.09 -18.64
N TYR A 49 3.06 -2.07 -17.78
CA TYR A 49 2.50 -0.75 -18.09
C TYR A 49 3.19 -0.08 -19.28
N ASN A 50 4.52 -0.07 -19.28
CA ASN A 50 5.34 0.48 -20.37
C ASN A 50 4.95 -0.14 -21.72
N LYS A 51 4.82 -1.47 -21.76
CA LYS A 51 4.44 -2.20 -22.97
C LYS A 51 3.02 -1.89 -23.43
N GLN A 52 2.05 -1.82 -22.51
CA GLN A 52 0.66 -1.55 -22.86
C GLN A 52 0.43 -0.11 -23.35
N ASN A 53 1.16 0.86 -22.78
CA ASN A 53 0.96 2.28 -23.07
C ASN A 53 2.01 2.87 -24.03
N ASN A 54 2.95 2.06 -24.53
CA ASN A 54 4.09 2.51 -25.32
C ASN A 54 4.89 3.63 -24.61
N GLU A 55 5.16 3.42 -23.33
CA GLU A 55 5.84 4.36 -22.44
C GLU A 55 7.18 3.81 -21.96
N SER A 56 8.00 4.66 -21.34
CA SER A 56 9.30 4.29 -20.80
C SER A 56 9.53 4.89 -19.42
N TYR A 57 9.14 4.13 -18.40
CA TYR A 57 9.41 4.42 -16.99
C TYR A 57 10.37 3.41 -16.40
N ILE A 58 11.24 3.85 -15.50
CA ILE A 58 12.13 3.00 -14.68
C ILE A 58 11.70 3.06 -13.22
N LEU A 59 11.73 1.92 -12.52
CA LEU A 59 11.39 1.85 -11.10
C LEU A 59 12.45 2.62 -10.30
N THR A 60 12.03 3.55 -9.44
CA THR A 60 12.94 4.27 -8.54
C THR A 60 12.85 3.75 -7.11
N LYS A 61 11.63 3.60 -6.59
CA LYS A 61 11.41 3.21 -5.19
C LYS A 61 10.08 2.49 -5.04
N VAL A 62 10.04 1.45 -4.21
CA VAL A 62 8.79 0.86 -3.70
C VAL A 62 8.47 1.50 -2.35
N GLU A 63 7.31 2.13 -2.21
CA GLU A 63 6.88 2.74 -0.93
C GLU A 63 6.26 1.69 -0.01
N PHE A 64 5.39 0.83 -0.56
CA PHE A 64 4.88 -0.33 0.18
C PHE A 64 4.50 -1.48 -0.76
N ALA A 65 4.52 -2.68 -0.17
CA ALA A 65 4.12 -3.91 -0.83
C ALA A 65 3.50 -4.86 0.21
N ILE A 66 2.22 -5.22 0.03
CA ILE A 66 1.45 -5.97 1.02
C ILE A 66 0.81 -7.18 0.34
N ASN A 67 1.04 -8.37 0.89
CA ASN A 67 0.37 -9.59 0.48
C ASN A 67 -1.09 -9.57 0.97
N GLU A 68 -2.05 -9.92 0.13
CA GLU A 68 -3.47 -10.04 0.57
C GLU A 68 -3.70 -11.20 1.57
N THR A 69 -2.83 -12.22 1.55
CA THR A 69 -2.92 -13.43 2.37
C THR A 69 -1.53 -13.96 2.70
N PHE A 70 -1.42 -14.91 3.63
CA PHE A 70 -0.16 -15.63 3.92
C PHE A 70 0.17 -16.74 2.90
N ALA A 71 -0.67 -16.96 1.88
CA ALA A 71 -0.43 -18.00 0.89
C ALA A 71 0.78 -17.67 0.00
N PRO A 72 1.57 -18.67 -0.45
CA PRO A 72 2.77 -18.44 -1.28
C PRO A 72 2.49 -17.83 -2.65
N ASN A 73 1.24 -17.85 -3.09
CA ASN A 73 0.74 -17.24 -4.32
C ASN A 73 -0.28 -16.12 -4.03
N SER A 74 -0.15 -15.47 -2.88
CA SER A 74 -0.95 -14.31 -2.53
C SER A 74 -0.77 -13.20 -3.56
N TYR A 75 -1.83 -12.43 -3.79
CA TYR A 75 -1.70 -11.19 -4.55
C TYR A 75 -0.90 -10.19 -3.73
N ILE A 76 -0.22 -9.28 -4.43
CA ILE A 76 0.62 -8.26 -3.83
C ILE A 76 0.09 -6.90 -4.25
N ASN A 77 -0.40 -6.13 -3.30
CA ASN A 77 -0.76 -4.73 -3.46
C ASN A 77 0.50 -3.89 -3.37
N LEU A 78 0.77 -3.09 -4.39
CA LEU A 78 2.00 -2.34 -4.58
C LEU A 78 1.69 -0.86 -4.73
N TYR A 79 2.54 -0.03 -4.13
CA TYR A 79 2.66 1.39 -4.42
C TYR A 79 4.13 1.75 -4.58
N PHE A 80 4.47 2.36 -5.70
CA PHE A 80 5.85 2.62 -6.07
C PHE A 80 5.98 3.80 -7.02
N ASN A 81 7.19 4.33 -7.11
CA ASN A 81 7.53 5.46 -7.95
C ASN A 81 8.27 4.98 -9.20
N GLY A 82 7.91 5.57 -10.34
CA GLY A 82 8.60 5.38 -11.59
C GLY A 82 9.06 6.71 -12.16
N LYS A 83 10.26 6.72 -12.76
CA LYS A 83 10.82 7.89 -13.42
C LYS A 83 10.74 7.73 -14.93
N LYS A 84 10.14 8.70 -15.61
CA LYS A 84 10.06 8.72 -17.08
C LYS A 84 11.44 9.00 -17.67
N THR A 85 11.94 8.11 -18.53
CA THR A 85 13.31 8.19 -19.08
C THR A 85 13.56 9.47 -19.89
N ASN A 86 12.54 9.94 -20.63
CA ASN A 86 12.69 11.10 -21.52
C ASN A 86 12.54 12.47 -20.83
N SER A 87 11.92 12.54 -19.65
CA SER A 87 11.61 13.83 -18.99
C SER A 87 12.12 13.95 -17.57
N ASN A 88 12.72 12.88 -17.03
CA ASN A 88 13.08 12.77 -15.62
C ASN A 88 11.91 13.00 -14.62
N LYS A 89 10.67 13.11 -15.10
CA LYS A 89 9.48 13.25 -14.26
C LYS A 89 9.28 11.97 -13.46
N GLU A 90 9.21 12.10 -12.14
CA GLU A 90 8.81 11.03 -11.25
C GLU A 90 7.29 11.03 -11.12
N VAL A 91 6.70 9.85 -11.17
CA VAL A 91 5.26 9.62 -11.06
C VAL A 91 5.00 8.40 -10.20
N GLU A 92 3.82 8.34 -9.62
CA GLU A 92 3.41 7.28 -8.71
C GLU A 92 2.57 6.24 -9.47
N PHE A 93 2.71 4.99 -9.06
CA PHE A 93 1.96 3.87 -9.59
C PHE A 93 1.34 3.09 -8.45
N GLN A 94 0.10 2.66 -8.66
CA GLN A 94 -0.54 1.64 -7.83
C GLN A 94 -0.81 0.41 -8.66
N ALA A 95 -0.51 -0.76 -8.10
CA ALA A 95 -0.65 -2.01 -8.81
C ALA A 95 -1.07 -3.17 -7.92
N ILE A 96 -1.71 -4.16 -8.53
CA ILE A 96 -1.99 -5.47 -7.94
C ILE A 96 -1.28 -6.52 -8.79
N TYR A 97 -0.23 -7.10 -8.23
CA TYR A 97 0.51 -8.20 -8.84
C TYR A 97 -0.14 -9.54 -8.47
N GLN A 98 -0.41 -10.36 -9.48
CA GLN A 98 -1.02 -11.67 -9.33
C GLN A 98 -0.03 -12.76 -9.74
N PRO A 99 0.63 -13.43 -8.79
CA PRO A 99 1.46 -14.58 -9.10
C PRO A 99 0.59 -15.73 -9.61
N ARG A 100 1.06 -16.45 -10.63
CA ARG A 100 0.34 -17.58 -11.23
C ARG A 100 1.24 -18.81 -11.26
N LYS A 101 0.76 -19.92 -10.70
CA LYS A 101 1.48 -21.20 -10.76
C LYS A 101 1.48 -21.70 -12.22
N ASN A 102 2.66 -21.88 -12.80
CA ASN A 102 2.88 -22.40 -14.15
C ASN A 102 2.35 -21.54 -15.31
N ARG A 103 2.15 -20.24 -15.10
CA ARG A 103 1.80 -19.28 -16.16
C ARG A 103 2.50 -17.96 -15.91
N GLU A 104 2.59 -17.12 -16.93
CA GLU A 104 3.06 -15.75 -16.74
C GLU A 104 2.19 -15.03 -15.68
N PRO A 105 2.82 -14.27 -14.76
CA PRO A 105 2.09 -13.49 -13.80
C PRO A 105 1.26 -12.40 -14.49
N LYS A 106 0.27 -11.86 -13.78
CA LYS A 106 -0.52 -10.72 -14.26
C LYS A 106 -0.30 -9.52 -13.36
N CYS A 107 -0.49 -8.35 -13.94
CA CYS A 107 -0.54 -7.11 -13.18
C CYS A 107 -1.73 -6.27 -13.63
N ASN A 108 -2.46 -5.73 -12.66
CA ASN A 108 -3.34 -4.59 -12.87
C ASN A 108 -2.62 -3.36 -12.33
N ILE A 109 -2.34 -2.36 -13.16
CA ILE A 109 -1.51 -1.21 -12.80
C ILE A 109 -2.13 0.07 -13.34
N VAL A 110 -2.13 1.09 -12.49
CA VAL A 110 -2.58 2.44 -12.83
C VAL A 110 -1.49 3.44 -12.50
N LEU A 111 -1.32 4.42 -13.38
CA LEU A 111 -0.53 5.60 -13.10
C LEU A 111 -1.40 6.57 -12.27
N ILE A 112 -0.89 7.01 -11.14
CA ILE A 112 -1.54 8.00 -10.29
C ILE A 112 -1.04 9.36 -10.76
N ASP A 113 -1.87 10.08 -11.52
CA ASP A 113 -1.57 11.46 -11.88
C ASP A 113 -2.14 12.39 -10.82
N THR A 114 -1.29 12.85 -9.92
CA THR A 114 -1.67 13.82 -8.88
C THR A 114 -1.90 15.24 -9.42
N SER A 115 -1.73 15.47 -10.73
CA SER A 115 -1.92 16.80 -11.33
C SER A 115 -3.39 17.26 -11.45
N GLY A 116 -4.35 16.52 -10.89
CA GLY A 116 -5.78 16.84 -10.91
C GLY A 116 -6.44 17.18 -9.57
N VAL A 117 -5.70 17.25 -8.47
CA VAL A 117 -6.24 17.67 -7.15
C VAL A 117 -5.70 19.05 -6.80
N THR A 118 -6.37 20.07 -7.32
CA THR A 118 -6.24 21.48 -6.90
C THR A 118 -7.52 21.93 -6.23
#